data_AF-A0A6P1A917-F1
#
_entry.id   AF-A0A6P1A917-F1
#
_cell.length_a   1.000
_cell.length_b   1.000
_cell.length_c   1.000
_cell.angle_alpha   90.00
_cell.angle_beta   90.00
_cell.angle_gamma   90.00
#
_symmetry.space_group_name_H-M   'P 1'
#
loop_
_entity.id
_entity.type
_entity.pdbx_description
1 polymer ?
#
loop_
_entity_poly.entity_id
_entity_poly.type
_entity_poly.pdbx_seq_one_letter_code
_entity_poly.pdbx_strand_id
1 'polypeptide(L)'
;MEINWSQVESKIGIKFKHSDYLRLALTHPSYAEQLGKPEENNERLEFLGKSMLNLACIDYLYRNCPYLEAGKLSKLRDKLVEGERLTKLWFQMELGASYPFLALKEERYQLRQKSNNPFASAFKALVGAIYLDRGYLQTRKWIDKHLIAPLLERYQKDIKERFSHNKQLQLLGNALLKAIVAEYLYNLLPGMKEKGLSSLANNLLKKEKVNEYNSQLTKQDLAVLKLGDEVVPVKPFKPLLGAIYVDYHTENDKTAFAKTSEWLANKFLDEEKTLQRGISLLLKEGYPQKWIIHNILGYESKNYQAGKDKYNEIMTTTTS
;
A
#
# COMPACT_ATOMS: atom_id res chain seq x y z
N MET A 1 20.84 18.59 -16.76
CA MET A 1 21.06 19.03 -15.36
C MET A 1 21.00 17.77 -14.51
N GLU A 2 22.13 17.35 -13.93
CA GLU A 2 22.16 16.18 -13.05
C GLU A 2 21.36 16.49 -11.77
N ILE A 3 20.51 15.56 -11.35
CA ILE A 3 19.65 15.75 -10.19
C ILE A 3 20.47 15.52 -8.93
N ASN A 4 20.51 16.51 -8.04
CA ASN A 4 21.12 16.33 -6.73
C ASN A 4 20.13 15.60 -5.80
N TRP A 5 20.20 14.27 -5.77
CA TRP A 5 19.34 13.42 -4.95
C TRP A 5 19.47 13.72 -3.45
N SER A 6 20.65 14.10 -2.96
CA SER A 6 20.86 14.43 -1.55
C SER A 6 20.07 15.67 -1.11
N GLN A 7 19.88 16.66 -1.99
CA GLN A 7 19.00 17.79 -1.70
C GLN A 7 17.53 17.35 -1.61
N VAL A 8 17.08 16.46 -2.49
CA VAL A 8 15.73 15.89 -2.45
C VAL A 8 15.49 15.12 -1.16
N GLU A 9 16.41 14.24 -0.78
CA GLU A 9 16.39 13.50 0.49
C GLU A 9 16.33 14.43 1.69
N SER A 10 17.09 15.53 1.67
CA SER A 10 17.07 16.55 2.73
C SER A 10 15.71 17.23 2.85
N LYS A 11 15.03 17.53 1.72
CA LYS A 11 13.69 18.14 1.73
C LYS A 11 12.62 17.15 2.21
N ILE A 12 12.76 15.87 1.85
CA ILE A 12 11.89 14.79 2.33
C ILE A 12 12.15 14.50 3.82
N GLY A 13 13.38 14.70 4.30
CA GLY A 13 13.79 14.33 5.65
C GLY A 13 14.06 12.82 5.81
N ILE A 14 14.31 12.11 4.71
CA ILE A 14 14.66 10.68 4.69
C ILE A 14 15.85 10.48 3.76
N LYS A 15 16.89 9.84 4.30
CA LYS A 15 18.00 9.30 3.52
C LYS A 15 17.65 7.87 3.08
N PHE A 16 17.53 7.67 1.78
CA PHE A 16 17.24 6.36 1.19
C PHE A 16 18.49 5.46 1.25
N LYS A 17 18.28 4.16 1.46
CA LYS A 17 19.33 3.15 1.28
C LYS A 17 19.51 2.83 -0.20
N HIS A 18 18.40 2.79 -0.94
CA HIS A 18 18.36 2.54 -2.38
C HIS A 18 17.73 3.74 -3.08
N SER A 19 18.58 4.56 -3.70
CA SER A 19 18.17 5.78 -4.41
C SER A 19 17.19 5.52 -5.57
N ASP A 20 17.18 4.29 -6.10
CA ASP A 20 16.30 3.90 -7.20
C ASP A 20 14.82 3.99 -6.84
N TYR A 21 14.44 3.71 -5.58
CA TYR A 21 13.06 3.89 -5.13
C TYR A 21 12.63 5.36 -5.17
N LEU A 22 13.50 6.26 -4.71
CA LEU A 22 13.25 7.70 -4.79
C LEU A 22 13.16 8.15 -6.24
N ARG A 23 14.10 7.73 -7.09
CA ARG A 23 14.08 8.05 -8.51
C ARG A 23 12.78 7.58 -9.16
N LEU A 24 12.40 6.32 -8.94
CA LEU A 24 11.18 5.74 -9.51
C LEU A 24 9.92 6.49 -9.04
N ALA A 25 9.83 6.87 -7.76
CA ALA A 25 8.70 7.65 -7.24
C ALA A 25 8.52 9.00 -7.93
N LEU A 26 9.61 9.60 -8.41
CA LEU A 26 9.62 10.90 -9.11
C LEU A 26 9.54 10.77 -10.65
N THR A 27 9.48 9.55 -11.18
CA THR A 27 9.35 9.30 -12.62
C THR A 27 7.89 9.25 -13.05
N HIS A 28 7.43 10.27 -13.78
CA HIS A 28 6.09 10.27 -14.37
C HIS A 28 6.01 9.32 -15.58
N PRO A 29 4.86 8.69 -15.86
CA PRO A 29 4.68 7.79 -17.00
C PRO A 29 5.14 8.38 -18.35
N SER A 30 4.87 9.66 -18.61
CA SER A 30 5.29 10.30 -19.87
C SER A 30 6.81 10.38 -20.04
N TYR A 31 7.58 10.45 -18.95
CA TYR A 31 9.04 10.41 -19.02
C TYR A 31 9.56 9.01 -19.27
N ALA A 32 8.97 8.03 -18.58
CA ALA A 32 9.28 6.62 -18.76
C ALA A 32 9.06 6.22 -20.24
N GLU A 33 7.96 6.68 -20.84
CA GLU A 33 7.69 6.54 -22.28
C GLU A 33 8.75 7.20 -23.16
N GLN A 34 9.15 8.45 -22.88
CA GLN A 34 10.22 9.13 -23.63
C GLN A 34 11.56 8.39 -23.58
N LEU A 35 11.86 7.70 -22.48
CA LEU A 35 13.07 6.90 -22.32
C LEU A 35 12.96 5.51 -22.97
N GLY A 36 11.82 5.15 -23.58
CA GLY A 36 11.59 3.83 -24.14
C GLY A 36 11.42 2.74 -23.08
N LYS A 37 11.06 3.13 -21.85
CA LYS A 37 10.91 2.25 -20.68
C LYS A 37 9.60 2.52 -19.93
N PRO A 38 8.44 2.37 -20.57
CA PRO A 38 7.14 2.77 -20.01
C PRO A 38 6.80 2.11 -18.66
N GLU A 39 7.41 0.98 -18.33
CA GLU A 39 7.29 0.25 -17.07
C GLU A 39 8.08 0.85 -15.90
N GLU A 40 9.13 1.64 -16.17
CA GLU A 40 9.97 2.29 -15.14
C GLU A 40 9.35 3.61 -14.66
N ASN A 41 8.08 3.56 -14.22
CA ASN A 41 7.32 4.71 -13.77
C ASN A 41 6.78 4.55 -12.32
N ASN A 42 6.22 5.64 -11.78
CA ASN A 42 5.77 5.69 -10.40
C ASN A 42 4.41 5.04 -10.09
N GLU A 43 3.65 4.56 -11.08
CA GLU A 43 2.27 4.09 -10.88
C GLU A 43 2.18 2.85 -9.98
N ARG A 44 3.13 1.91 -10.11
CA ARG A 44 3.20 0.75 -9.20
C ARG A 44 3.46 1.19 -7.75
N LEU A 45 4.33 2.20 -7.56
CA LEU A 45 4.60 2.76 -6.23
C LEU A 45 3.39 3.53 -5.70
N GLU A 46 2.65 4.25 -6.56
CA GLU A 46 1.41 4.91 -6.17
C GLU A 46 0.40 3.88 -5.63
N PHE A 47 0.23 2.76 -6.32
CA PHE A 47 -0.67 1.69 -5.89
C PHE A 47 -0.38 1.22 -4.47
N LEU A 48 0.88 0.86 -4.19
CA LEU A 48 1.33 0.43 -2.88
C LEU A 48 1.20 1.55 -1.84
N GLY A 49 1.75 2.72 -2.17
CA GLY A 49 1.81 3.86 -1.27
C GLY A 49 0.45 4.45 -0.93
N LYS A 50 -0.54 4.35 -1.82
CA LYS A 50 -1.93 4.73 -1.53
C LYS A 50 -2.49 3.91 -0.37
N SER A 51 -2.28 2.60 -0.37
CA SER A 51 -2.78 1.73 0.70
C SER A 51 -2.00 1.96 2.01
N MET A 52 -0.68 2.13 1.93
CA MET A 52 0.17 2.44 3.10
C MET A 52 -0.19 3.80 3.73
N LEU A 53 -0.47 4.81 2.90
CA LEU A 53 -0.92 6.13 3.36
C LEU A 53 -2.25 6.06 4.11
N ASN A 54 -3.23 5.32 3.56
CA ASN A 54 -4.52 5.13 4.20
C ASN A 54 -4.37 4.39 5.54
N LEU A 55 -3.56 3.32 5.56
CA LEU A 55 -3.29 2.57 6.78
C LEU A 55 -2.64 3.44 7.85
N ALA A 56 -1.59 4.19 7.54
CA ALA A 56 -0.92 5.06 8.50
C ALA A 56 -1.87 6.11 9.10
N CYS A 57 -2.76 6.69 8.29
CA CYS A 57 -3.78 7.64 8.78
C CYS A 57 -4.79 6.96 9.71
N ILE A 58 -5.34 5.80 9.33
CA ILE A 58 -6.30 5.06 10.17
C ILE A 58 -5.63 4.58 11.47
N ASP A 59 -4.40 4.10 11.39
CA ASP A 59 -3.63 3.61 12.53
C ASP A 59 -3.31 4.74 13.52
N TYR A 60 -2.96 5.94 13.04
CA TYR A 60 -2.86 7.12 13.90
C TYR A 60 -4.21 7.47 14.55
N LEU A 61 -5.28 7.55 13.75
CA LEU A 61 -6.60 7.94 14.23
C LEU A 61 -7.20 6.94 15.22
N TYR A 62 -6.95 5.65 15.02
CA TYR A 62 -7.34 4.59 15.95
C TYR A 62 -6.68 4.80 17.31
N ARG A 63 -5.38 5.14 17.36
CA ARG A 63 -4.66 5.31 18.63
C ARG A 63 -4.97 6.62 19.33
N ASN A 64 -5.07 7.72 18.57
CA ASN A 64 -5.12 9.07 19.13
C ASN A 64 -6.54 9.66 19.21
N CYS A 65 -7.53 9.05 18.56
CA CYS A 65 -8.91 9.51 18.59
C CYS A 65 -9.89 8.41 19.04
N PRO A 66 -9.62 7.71 20.17
CA PRO A 66 -10.45 6.58 20.61
C PRO A 66 -11.90 7.00 20.90
N TYR A 67 -12.13 8.26 21.26
CA TYR A 67 -13.43 8.86 21.55
C TYR A 67 -14.31 9.14 20.32
N LEU A 68 -13.82 8.89 19.10
CA LEU A 68 -14.58 9.11 17.87
C LEU A 68 -15.17 7.81 17.32
N GLU A 69 -16.38 7.88 16.81
CA GLU A 69 -16.97 6.80 16.02
C GLU A 69 -16.16 6.49 14.76
N ALA A 70 -16.15 5.22 14.35
CA ALA A 70 -15.48 4.75 13.13
C ALA A 70 -15.88 5.55 11.87
N GLY A 71 -17.14 6.00 11.77
CA GLY A 71 -17.59 6.86 10.66
C GLY A 71 -16.90 8.22 10.63
N LYS A 72 -16.65 8.84 11.80
CA LYS A 72 -15.91 10.10 11.92
C LYS A 72 -14.43 9.90 11.63
N LEU A 73 -13.83 8.79 12.11
CA LEU A 73 -12.46 8.42 11.76
C LEU A 73 -12.26 8.27 10.25
N SER A 74 -13.21 7.61 9.57
CA SER A 74 -13.18 7.47 8.12
C SER A 74 -13.17 8.83 7.40
N LYS A 75 -14.07 9.74 7.80
CA LYS A 75 -14.16 11.10 7.22
C LYS A 75 -12.89 11.91 7.44
N LEU A 76 -12.31 11.85 8.64
CA LEU A 76 -11.03 12.52 8.93
C LEU A 76 -9.91 11.97 8.05
N ARG A 77 -9.84 10.65 7.90
CA ARG A 77 -8.88 10.01 7.00
C ARG A 77 -9.07 10.43 5.55
N ASP A 78 -10.31 10.52 5.05
CA ASP A 78 -10.58 10.99 3.69
C ASP A 78 -10.07 12.42 3.48
N LYS A 79 -10.20 13.29 4.49
CA LYS A 79 -9.65 14.66 4.48
C LYS A 79 -8.13 14.72 4.58
N LEU A 80 -7.50 13.81 5.31
CA LEU A 80 -6.03 13.74 5.40
C LEU A 80 -5.40 13.34 4.06
N VAL A 81 -6.04 12.45 3.30
CA VAL A 81 -5.50 11.90 2.04
C VAL A 81 -6.07 12.55 0.78
N GLU A 82 -6.80 13.65 0.93
CA GLU A 82 -7.42 14.39 -0.17
C GLU A 82 -6.37 14.93 -1.15
N GLY A 83 -6.64 14.82 -2.46
CA GLY A 83 -5.66 15.14 -3.51
C GLY A 83 -5.12 16.56 -3.42
N GLU A 84 -6.00 17.55 -3.24
CA GLU A 84 -5.60 18.96 -3.09
C GLU A 84 -4.62 19.16 -1.92
N ARG A 85 -4.88 18.48 -0.81
CA ARG A 85 -4.02 18.53 0.37
C ARG A 85 -2.64 17.93 0.10
N LEU A 86 -2.59 16.74 -0.52
CA LEU A 86 -1.32 16.09 -0.86
C LEU A 86 -0.51 16.93 -1.85
N THR A 87 -1.18 17.53 -2.84
CA THR A 87 -0.57 18.47 -3.76
C THR A 87 -0.03 19.70 -3.03
N LYS A 88 -0.79 20.30 -2.11
CA LYS A 88 -0.29 21.44 -1.32
C LYS A 88 0.96 21.07 -0.53
N LEU A 89 0.96 19.92 0.14
CA LEU A 89 2.11 19.44 0.90
C LEU A 89 3.33 19.20 0.00
N TRP A 90 3.14 18.62 -1.18
CA TRP A 90 4.21 18.42 -2.17
C TRP A 90 4.96 19.73 -2.51
N PHE A 91 4.23 20.83 -2.70
CA PHE A 91 4.84 22.14 -2.95
C PHE A 91 5.44 22.77 -1.70
N GLN A 92 4.84 22.57 -0.52
CA GLN A 92 5.40 23.03 0.75
C GLN A 92 6.73 22.35 1.09
N MET A 93 6.93 21.11 0.66
CA MET A 93 8.20 20.39 0.74
C MET A 93 9.20 20.80 -0.35
N GLU A 94 8.89 21.82 -1.15
CA GLU A 94 9.70 22.31 -2.28
C GLU A 94 9.96 21.27 -3.39
N LEU A 95 9.26 20.15 -3.37
CA LEU A 95 9.33 19.11 -4.41
C LEU A 95 8.60 19.53 -5.69
N GLY A 96 7.67 20.49 -5.58
CA GLY A 96 6.89 21.02 -6.70
C GLY A 96 7.65 22.00 -7.59
N ALA A 97 8.61 22.75 -7.06
CA ALA A 97 9.29 23.83 -7.79
C ALA A 97 10.64 23.43 -8.41
N SER A 98 11.44 22.63 -7.69
CA SER A 98 12.89 22.55 -7.98
C SER A 98 13.42 21.16 -8.37
N TYR A 99 12.68 20.07 -8.14
CA TYR A 99 13.20 18.71 -8.34
C TYR A 99 12.27 17.88 -9.19
N PRO A 100 12.78 17.09 -10.15
CA PRO A 100 11.94 16.67 -11.25
C PRO A 100 10.96 15.62 -10.82
N PHE A 101 9.68 16.00 -10.83
CA PHE A 101 8.77 15.27 -11.70
C PHE A 101 9.42 15.17 -13.07
N LEU A 102 10.09 14.04 -13.32
CA LEU A 102 10.77 13.83 -14.59
C LEU A 102 9.70 13.85 -15.69
N ALA A 103 9.89 14.73 -16.67
CA ALA A 103 8.96 15.18 -17.71
C ALA A 103 7.61 15.75 -17.24
N LEU A 104 7.56 17.07 -17.16
CA LEU A 104 6.38 17.83 -17.54
C LEU A 104 6.86 18.91 -18.51
N LYS A 105 6.34 18.92 -19.75
CA LYS A 105 6.64 19.97 -20.75
C LYS A 105 6.01 21.32 -20.36
N GLU A 106 4.90 21.26 -19.61
CA GLU A 106 4.21 22.42 -19.06
C GLU A 106 4.80 22.85 -17.71
N GLU A 107 4.69 24.14 -17.40
CA GLU A 107 5.13 24.68 -16.11
C GLU A 107 4.34 24.05 -14.94
N ARG A 108 5.07 23.58 -13.93
CA ARG A 108 4.49 22.87 -12.78
C ARG A 108 3.46 23.68 -12.00
N TYR A 109 3.62 25.01 -11.98
CA TYR A 109 2.66 25.91 -11.34
C TYR A 109 1.30 25.93 -12.06
N GLN A 110 1.29 25.79 -13.39
CA GLN A 110 0.06 25.69 -14.18
C GLN A 110 -0.59 24.32 -13.95
N LEU A 111 0.20 23.25 -13.95
CA LEU A 111 -0.28 21.90 -13.66
C LEU A 111 -0.92 21.78 -12.27
N ARG A 112 -0.40 22.48 -11.27
CA ARG A 112 -0.97 22.49 -9.90
C ARG A 112 -2.45 22.91 -9.89
N GLN A 113 -2.84 23.79 -10.80
CA GLN A 113 -4.22 24.31 -10.89
C GLN A 113 -5.18 23.33 -11.58
N LYS A 114 -4.65 22.30 -12.26
CA LYS A 114 -5.48 21.27 -12.89
C LYS A 114 -6.04 20.31 -11.83
N SER A 115 -7.30 19.94 -11.99
CA SER A 115 -7.98 18.97 -11.13
C SER A 115 -7.33 17.58 -11.17
N ASN A 116 -6.71 17.22 -12.29
CA ASN A 116 -6.00 15.96 -12.52
C ASN A 116 -4.47 16.08 -12.42
N ASN A 117 -3.97 16.99 -11.58
CA ASN A 117 -2.53 17.17 -11.42
C ASN A 117 -1.85 15.89 -10.86
N PRO A 118 -0.59 15.62 -11.24
CA PRO A 118 0.06 14.36 -10.89
C PRO A 118 0.68 14.35 -9.48
N PHE A 119 0.73 15.50 -8.80
CA PHE A 119 1.49 15.66 -7.55
C PHE A 119 0.94 14.83 -6.41
N ALA A 120 -0.38 14.70 -6.29
CA ALA A 120 -0.99 13.82 -5.30
C ALA A 120 -0.67 12.33 -5.54
N SER A 121 -0.55 11.92 -6.80
CA SER A 121 -0.15 10.56 -7.19
C SER A 121 1.33 10.30 -6.87
N ALA A 122 2.23 11.23 -7.20
CA ALA A 122 3.63 11.09 -6.80
C ALA A 122 3.85 11.18 -5.30
N PHE A 123 3.04 11.95 -4.55
CA PHE A 123 3.12 11.91 -3.10
C PHE A 123 2.84 10.49 -2.57
N LYS A 124 1.82 9.82 -3.10
CA LYS A 124 1.56 8.41 -2.76
C LYS A 124 2.69 7.51 -3.22
N ALA A 125 3.23 7.72 -4.42
CA ALA A 125 4.39 6.94 -4.89
C ALA A 125 5.62 7.12 -4.00
N LEU A 126 5.87 8.34 -3.50
CA LEU A 126 6.91 8.62 -2.52
C LEU A 126 6.67 7.86 -1.21
N VAL A 127 5.42 7.82 -0.72
CA VAL A 127 5.06 6.99 0.44
C VAL A 127 5.38 5.51 0.17
N GLY A 128 5.07 5.00 -1.03
CA GLY A 128 5.42 3.65 -1.46
C GLY A 128 6.93 3.40 -1.50
N ALA A 129 7.71 4.36 -2.00
CA ALA A 129 9.17 4.28 -2.03
C ALA A 129 9.79 4.28 -0.62
N ILE A 130 9.30 5.16 0.28
CA ILE A 130 9.74 5.19 1.67
C ILE A 130 9.43 3.85 2.35
N TYR A 131 8.25 3.28 2.07
CA TYR A 131 7.86 1.97 2.58
C TYR A 131 8.81 0.85 2.16
N LEU A 132 9.09 0.72 0.86
CA LEU A 132 10.00 -0.31 0.35
C LEU A 132 11.43 -0.15 0.87
N ASP A 133 11.90 1.09 1.04
CA ASP A 133 13.28 1.34 1.47
C ASP A 133 13.47 1.25 3.00
N ARG A 134 12.48 1.69 3.78
CA ARG A 134 12.62 1.94 5.23
C ARG A 134 11.66 1.14 6.11
N GLY A 135 10.66 0.48 5.52
CA GLY A 135 9.63 -0.29 6.22
C GLY A 135 8.53 0.56 6.86
N TYR A 136 7.45 -0.11 7.27
CA TYR A 136 6.20 0.53 7.71
C TYR A 136 6.38 1.52 8.87
N LEU A 137 7.19 1.20 9.88
CA LEU A 137 7.38 2.08 11.05
C LEU A 137 7.89 3.47 10.64
N GLN A 138 8.88 3.52 9.74
CA GLN A 138 9.47 4.78 9.29
C GLN A 138 8.50 5.54 8.39
N THR A 139 7.79 4.84 7.49
CA THR A 139 6.71 5.41 6.68
C THR A 139 5.65 6.06 7.55
N ARG A 140 5.18 5.35 8.58
CA ARG A 140 4.17 5.81 9.52
C ARG A 140 4.61 7.06 10.27
N LYS A 141 5.82 7.06 10.83
CA LYS A 141 6.40 8.24 11.52
C LYS A 141 6.55 9.44 10.60
N TRP A 142 6.95 9.21 9.35
CA TRP A 142 7.07 10.27 8.35
C TRP A 142 5.73 10.89 7.98
N ILE A 143 4.70 10.05 7.74
CA ILE A 143 3.33 10.51 7.47
C ILE A 143 2.79 11.28 8.68
N ASP A 144 2.99 10.78 9.89
CA ASP A 144 2.57 11.46 11.10
C ASP A 144 3.14 12.88 11.17
N LYS A 145 4.47 13.01 11.11
CA LYS A 145 5.20 14.28 11.16
C LYS A 145 4.78 15.28 10.07
N HIS A 146 4.68 14.83 8.82
CA HIS A 146 4.53 15.75 7.68
C HIS A 146 3.07 15.97 7.28
N LEU A 147 2.18 15.01 7.51
CA LEU A 147 0.79 15.07 7.07
C LEU A 147 -0.22 15.22 8.21
N ILE A 148 -0.03 14.51 9.33
CA ILE A 148 -1.07 14.40 10.36
C ILE A 148 -0.88 15.46 11.45
N ALA A 149 0.29 15.46 12.09
CA ALA A 149 0.65 16.36 13.19
C ALA A 149 0.32 17.84 12.92
N PRO A 150 0.70 18.43 11.75
CA PRO A 150 0.42 19.84 11.46
C PRO A 150 -1.08 20.22 11.44
N LEU A 151 -1.98 19.24 11.35
CA LEU A 151 -3.41 19.48 11.44
C LEU A 151 -4.01 19.09 12.78
N LEU A 152 -3.69 17.89 13.26
CA LEU A 152 -4.51 17.23 14.27
C LEU A 152 -3.95 17.32 15.69
N GLU A 153 -2.66 17.61 15.89
CA GLU A 153 -2.08 17.68 17.24
C GLU A 153 -2.81 18.70 18.11
N ARG A 154 -3.14 19.88 17.57
CA ARG A 154 -3.88 20.92 18.31
C ARG A 154 -5.34 20.57 18.66
N TYR A 155 -5.88 19.50 18.08
CA TYR A 155 -7.26 19.03 18.34
C TYR A 155 -7.28 17.70 19.11
N GLN A 156 -6.12 17.20 19.56
CA GLN A 156 -6.06 16.02 20.40
C GLN A 156 -6.77 16.28 21.73
N LYS A 157 -7.49 15.28 22.20
CA LYS A 157 -8.14 15.28 23.52
C LYS A 157 -7.52 14.18 24.37
N ASP A 158 -7.31 14.45 25.65
CA ASP A 158 -6.92 13.42 26.63
C ASP A 158 -8.16 12.62 27.07
N ILE A 159 -8.79 11.92 26.12
CA ILE A 159 -9.89 11.00 26.38
C ILE A 159 -9.40 9.59 26.04
N LYS A 160 -9.37 8.73 27.05
CA LYS A 160 -8.87 7.36 26.94
C LYS A 160 -9.95 6.33 26.62
N GLU A 161 -11.21 6.67 26.87
CA GLU A 161 -12.36 5.81 26.59
C GLU A 161 -12.54 5.64 25.08
N ARG A 162 -12.69 4.39 24.64
CA ARG A 162 -12.84 4.04 23.23
C ARG A 162 -14.29 3.82 22.88
N PHE A 163 -14.77 4.58 21.90
CA PHE A 163 -16.12 4.48 21.38
C PHE A 163 -16.23 3.40 20.29
N SER A 164 -17.14 2.44 20.45
CA SER A 164 -17.39 1.36 19.49
C SER A 164 -16.11 0.61 19.08
N HIS A 165 -15.48 -0.08 20.05
CA HIS A 165 -14.18 -0.72 19.89
C HIS A 165 -14.12 -1.62 18.65
N ASN A 166 -15.11 -2.49 18.49
CA ASN A 166 -15.22 -3.41 17.37
C ASN A 166 -15.33 -2.68 16.01
N LYS A 167 -16.11 -1.60 15.91
CA LYS A 167 -16.25 -0.83 14.66
C LYS A 167 -14.94 -0.13 14.29
N GLN A 168 -14.19 0.36 15.28
CA GLN A 168 -12.87 0.93 15.04
C GLN A 168 -11.84 -0.13 14.62
N LEU A 169 -11.84 -1.30 15.26
CA LEU A 169 -11.04 -2.45 14.84
C LEU A 169 -11.38 -2.89 13.41
N GLN A 170 -12.66 -2.92 13.06
CA GLN A 170 -13.10 -3.22 11.70
C GLN A 170 -12.55 -2.23 10.68
N LEU A 171 -12.54 -0.94 11.01
CA LEU A 171 -11.97 0.11 10.16
C LEU A 171 -10.45 -0.08 9.99
N LEU A 172 -9.74 -0.34 11.09
CA LEU A 172 -8.29 -0.61 11.09
C LEU A 172 -7.96 -1.87 10.28
N GLY A 173 -8.63 -2.98 10.55
CA GLY A 173 -8.45 -4.23 9.81
C GLY A 173 -8.80 -4.11 8.33
N ASN A 174 -9.79 -3.29 7.96
CA ASN A 174 -10.06 -3.01 6.55
C ASN A 174 -8.90 -2.25 5.87
N ALA A 175 -8.25 -1.33 6.58
CA ALA A 175 -7.08 -0.63 6.06
C ALA A 175 -5.85 -1.56 5.97
N LEU A 176 -5.64 -2.41 6.98
CA LEU A 176 -4.58 -3.43 7.01
C LEU A 176 -4.74 -4.41 5.85
N LEU A 177 -5.93 -4.99 5.67
CA LEU A 177 -6.21 -5.93 4.58
C LEU A 177 -5.85 -5.32 3.21
N LYS A 178 -6.20 -4.06 2.97
CA LYS A 178 -5.86 -3.36 1.72
C LYS A 178 -4.35 -3.14 1.56
N ALA A 179 -3.67 -2.75 2.62
CA ALA A 179 -2.22 -2.53 2.61
C ALA A 179 -1.44 -3.83 2.39
N ILE A 180 -1.83 -4.90 3.09
CA ILE A 180 -1.21 -6.23 2.97
C ILE A 180 -1.45 -6.80 1.58
N VAL A 181 -2.69 -6.74 1.05
CA VAL A 181 -2.98 -7.20 -0.32
C VAL A 181 -2.18 -6.38 -1.36
N ALA A 182 -2.05 -5.07 -1.17
CA ALA A 182 -1.26 -4.24 -2.07
C ALA A 182 0.24 -4.58 -2.03
N GLU A 183 0.81 -4.76 -0.83
CA GLU A 183 2.19 -5.24 -0.65
C GLU A 183 2.40 -6.61 -1.30
N TYR A 184 1.53 -7.56 -0.96
CA TYR A 184 1.60 -8.92 -1.46
C TYR A 184 1.61 -8.97 -2.99
N LEU A 185 0.67 -8.28 -3.64
CA LEU A 185 0.61 -8.23 -5.10
C LEU A 185 1.78 -7.47 -5.73
N TYR A 186 2.23 -6.38 -5.10
CA TYR A 186 3.38 -5.61 -5.58
C TYR A 186 4.65 -6.48 -5.64
N ASN A 187 4.85 -7.33 -4.62
CA ASN A 187 5.99 -8.24 -4.51
C ASN A 187 5.83 -9.49 -5.39
N LEU A 188 4.64 -10.09 -5.43
CA LEU A 188 4.38 -11.32 -6.17
C LEU A 188 4.41 -11.13 -7.69
N LEU A 189 4.06 -9.93 -8.17
CA LEU A 189 3.94 -9.63 -9.61
C LEU A 189 4.82 -8.42 -9.97
N PRO A 190 6.15 -8.57 -9.93
CA PRO A 190 7.09 -7.55 -10.38
C PRO A 190 6.82 -7.17 -11.84
N GLY A 191 6.92 -5.88 -12.16
CA GLY A 191 6.68 -5.38 -13.53
C GLY A 191 5.21 -5.38 -14.00
N MET A 192 4.27 -5.98 -13.27
CA MET A 192 2.84 -5.83 -13.58
C MET A 192 2.43 -4.36 -13.37
N LYS A 193 1.74 -3.80 -14.38
CA LYS A 193 1.21 -2.42 -14.35
C LYS A 193 0.17 -2.24 -13.24
N GLU A 194 0.02 -0.99 -12.78
CA GLU A 194 -0.93 -0.65 -11.71
C GLU A 194 -2.34 -1.19 -11.96
N LYS A 195 -2.86 -1.08 -13.18
CA LYS A 195 -4.22 -1.56 -13.52
C LYS A 195 -4.40 -3.05 -13.25
N GLY A 196 -3.37 -3.86 -13.56
CA GLY A 196 -3.37 -5.29 -13.28
C GLY A 196 -3.37 -5.57 -11.77
N LEU A 197 -2.50 -4.88 -11.02
CA LEU A 197 -2.43 -5.00 -9.57
C LEU A 197 -3.77 -4.59 -8.91
N SER A 198 -4.36 -3.49 -9.35
CA SER A 198 -5.67 -3.01 -8.89
C SER A 198 -6.79 -3.99 -9.21
N SER A 199 -6.78 -4.62 -10.39
CA SER A 199 -7.75 -5.65 -10.76
C SER A 199 -7.67 -6.88 -9.84
N LEU A 200 -6.47 -7.37 -9.56
CA LEU A 200 -6.23 -8.49 -8.65
C LEU A 200 -6.56 -8.14 -7.20
N ALA A 201 -6.17 -6.96 -6.74
CA ALA A 201 -6.50 -6.47 -5.40
C ALA A 201 -8.02 -6.42 -5.22
N ASN A 202 -8.75 -5.87 -6.19
CA ASN A 202 -10.21 -5.85 -6.16
C ASN A 202 -10.80 -7.26 -6.10
N ASN A 203 -10.17 -8.27 -6.72
CA ASN A 203 -10.63 -9.65 -6.61
C ASN A 203 -10.43 -10.23 -5.20
N LEU A 204 -9.26 -10.02 -4.59
CA LEU A 204 -8.95 -10.51 -3.23
C LEU A 204 -9.75 -9.78 -2.14
N LEU A 205 -10.16 -8.53 -2.40
CA LEU A 205 -10.91 -7.69 -1.46
C LEU A 205 -12.44 -7.79 -1.59
N LYS A 206 -12.94 -8.59 -2.55
CA LYS A 206 -14.38 -8.79 -2.76
C LYS A 206 -15.06 -9.42 -1.56
N LYS A 207 -16.36 -9.14 -1.40
CA LYS A 207 -17.16 -9.61 -0.27
C LYS A 207 -17.15 -11.13 -0.16
N GLU A 208 -17.18 -11.83 -1.28
CA GLU A 208 -17.17 -13.29 -1.37
C GLU A 208 -15.86 -13.85 -0.80
N LYS A 209 -14.71 -13.28 -1.20
CA LYS A 209 -13.39 -13.65 -0.68
C LYS A 209 -13.24 -13.35 0.80
N VAL A 210 -13.72 -12.20 1.27
CA VAL A 210 -13.71 -11.90 2.71
C VAL A 210 -14.62 -12.86 3.49
N ASN A 211 -15.74 -13.33 2.93
CA ASN A 211 -16.57 -14.35 3.59
C ASN A 211 -15.84 -15.71 3.64
N GLU A 212 -15.12 -16.08 2.59
CA GLU A 212 -14.25 -17.27 2.57
C GLU A 212 -13.21 -17.21 3.70
N TYR A 213 -12.56 -16.06 3.89
CA TYR A 213 -11.63 -15.88 5.01
C TYR A 213 -12.31 -16.05 6.37
N ASN A 214 -13.55 -15.57 6.54
CA ASN A 214 -14.30 -15.79 7.78
C ASN A 214 -14.56 -17.28 8.04
N SER A 215 -14.85 -18.08 7.00
CA SER A 215 -15.08 -19.52 7.17
C SER A 215 -13.83 -20.33 7.54
N GLN A 216 -12.64 -19.78 7.30
CA GLN A 216 -11.35 -20.41 7.62
C GLN A 216 -10.84 -20.05 9.03
N LEU A 217 -11.55 -19.19 9.77
CA LEU A 217 -11.15 -18.79 11.13
C LEU A 217 -11.38 -19.91 12.14
N THR A 218 -10.40 -20.11 13.02
CA THR A 218 -10.45 -21.06 14.13
C THR A 218 -10.83 -20.35 15.43
N LYS A 219 -11.22 -21.12 16.45
CA LYS A 219 -11.44 -20.59 17.81
C LYS A 219 -10.19 -19.93 18.39
N GLN A 220 -9.00 -20.45 18.07
CA GLN A 220 -7.73 -19.91 18.54
C GLN A 220 -7.46 -18.52 17.95
N ASP A 221 -7.78 -18.30 16.67
CA ASP A 221 -7.64 -16.97 16.06
C ASP A 221 -8.53 -15.94 16.77
N LEU A 222 -9.78 -16.33 17.07
CA LEU A 222 -10.75 -15.45 17.69
C LEU A 222 -10.41 -15.08 19.14
N ALA A 223 -9.53 -15.83 19.82
CA ALA A 223 -9.12 -15.53 21.18
C ALA A 223 -8.39 -14.17 21.31
N VAL A 224 -7.85 -13.64 20.21
CA VAL A 224 -7.18 -12.33 20.17
C VAL A 224 -8.18 -11.17 20.23
N LEU A 225 -9.47 -11.39 19.91
CA LEU A 225 -10.51 -10.38 20.00
C LEU A 225 -10.87 -10.07 21.45
N LYS A 226 -10.16 -9.13 22.07
CA LYS A 226 -10.42 -8.59 23.40
C LYS A 226 -11.48 -7.48 23.33
N LEU A 227 -12.75 -7.85 23.14
CA LEU A 227 -13.85 -6.90 22.90
C LEU A 227 -14.53 -6.35 24.17
N GLY A 228 -14.11 -6.76 25.36
CA GLY A 228 -14.81 -6.41 26.62
C GLY A 228 -16.24 -6.95 26.59
N ASP A 229 -17.23 -6.08 26.85
CA ASP A 229 -18.66 -6.42 26.83
C ASP A 229 -19.25 -6.43 25.40
N GLU A 230 -18.51 -6.02 24.38
CA GLU A 230 -19.01 -6.03 23.00
C GLU A 230 -19.05 -7.46 22.42
N VAL A 231 -20.19 -7.82 21.81
CA VAL A 231 -20.38 -9.13 21.18
C VAL A 231 -19.46 -9.28 19.95
N VAL A 232 -18.81 -10.44 19.84
CA VAL A 232 -18.04 -10.82 18.64
C VAL A 232 -18.95 -10.76 17.41
N PRO A 233 -18.60 -9.98 16.37
CA PRO A 233 -19.45 -9.83 15.21
C PRO A 233 -19.51 -11.13 14.40
N VAL A 234 -20.64 -11.38 13.73
CA VAL A 234 -20.88 -12.54 12.85
C VAL A 234 -19.83 -12.68 11.73
N LYS A 235 -19.19 -11.58 11.33
CA LYS A 235 -18.11 -11.54 10.32
C LYS A 235 -16.84 -10.94 10.93
N PRO A 236 -16.13 -11.68 11.78
CA PRO A 236 -15.08 -11.13 12.62
C PRO A 236 -13.75 -10.88 11.90
N PHE A 237 -13.56 -11.31 10.65
CA PHE A 237 -12.26 -11.24 9.97
C PHE A 237 -11.58 -9.86 10.02
N LYS A 238 -12.31 -8.79 9.66
CA LYS A 238 -11.72 -7.43 9.67
C LYS A 238 -11.42 -6.94 11.09
N PRO A 239 -12.37 -6.97 12.05
CA PRO A 239 -12.04 -6.67 13.45
C PRO A 239 -10.86 -7.48 13.99
N LEU A 240 -10.82 -8.78 13.70
CA LEU A 240 -9.77 -9.69 14.13
C LEU A 240 -8.41 -9.27 13.59
N LEU A 241 -8.32 -8.97 12.29
CA LEU A 241 -7.08 -8.50 11.69
C LEU A 241 -6.58 -7.20 12.35
N GLY A 242 -7.50 -6.29 12.68
CA GLY A 242 -7.19 -5.10 13.48
C GLY A 242 -6.66 -5.45 14.88
N ALA A 243 -7.27 -6.41 15.56
CA ALA A 243 -6.86 -6.83 16.90
C ALA A 243 -5.49 -7.51 16.90
N ILE A 244 -5.22 -8.40 15.94
CA ILE A 244 -3.91 -9.05 15.75
C ILE A 244 -2.81 -8.00 15.56
N TYR A 245 -3.05 -6.99 14.73
CA TYR A 245 -2.10 -5.91 14.55
C TYR A 245 -1.85 -5.12 15.84
N VAL A 246 -2.89 -4.81 16.62
CA VAL A 246 -2.76 -4.11 17.90
C VAL A 246 -1.99 -4.94 18.93
N ASP A 247 -2.22 -6.26 18.96
CA ASP A 247 -1.51 -7.18 19.84
C ASP A 247 -0.02 -7.25 19.48
N TYR A 248 0.33 -7.47 18.21
CA TYR A 248 1.72 -7.42 17.75
C TYR A 248 2.37 -6.03 17.89
N HIS A 249 1.61 -4.95 17.81
CA HIS A 249 2.10 -3.60 18.07
C HIS A 249 2.46 -3.41 19.55
N THR A 250 1.69 -4.02 20.46
CA THR A 250 1.99 -4.01 21.89
C THR A 250 3.26 -4.81 22.21
N GLU A 251 3.48 -5.93 21.52
CA GLU A 251 4.73 -6.69 21.62
C GLU A 251 5.93 -5.90 21.06
N ASN A 252 5.80 -5.43 19.81
CA ASN A 252 6.85 -4.72 19.10
C ASN A 252 6.30 -3.96 17.88
N ASP A 253 6.12 -2.65 18.05
CA ASP A 253 5.67 -1.70 17.01
C ASP A 253 6.46 -1.83 15.69
N LYS A 254 7.78 -2.06 15.75
CA LYS A 254 8.63 -2.14 14.55
C LYS A 254 8.25 -3.31 13.65
N THR A 255 7.80 -4.43 14.23
CA THR A 255 7.50 -5.66 13.51
C THR A 255 6.01 -5.92 13.33
N ALA A 256 5.14 -5.11 13.96
CA ALA A 256 3.70 -5.34 14.00
C ALA A 256 3.09 -5.56 12.62
N PHE A 257 3.34 -4.64 11.69
CA PHE A 257 2.82 -4.74 10.33
C PHE A 257 3.33 -5.99 9.60
N ALA A 258 4.63 -6.28 9.71
CA ALA A 258 5.24 -7.44 9.04
C ALA A 258 4.65 -8.77 9.56
N LYS A 259 4.53 -8.93 10.88
CA LYS A 259 3.90 -10.12 11.49
C LYS A 259 2.43 -10.25 11.10
N THR A 260 1.68 -9.13 11.04
CA THR A 260 0.28 -9.15 10.58
C THR A 260 0.18 -9.52 9.10
N SER A 261 1.08 -9.00 8.26
CA SER A 261 1.17 -9.29 6.83
C SER A 261 1.43 -10.78 6.60
N GLU A 262 2.42 -11.33 7.29
CA GLU A 262 2.77 -12.76 7.26
C GLU A 262 1.62 -13.67 7.70
N TRP A 263 0.96 -13.34 8.83
CA TRP A 263 -0.19 -14.10 9.31
C TRP A 263 -1.32 -14.15 8.28
N LEU A 264 -1.62 -13.02 7.63
CA LEU A 264 -2.68 -12.94 6.63
C LEU A 264 -2.30 -13.68 5.35
N ALA A 265 -1.10 -13.40 4.83
CA ALA A 265 -0.62 -13.98 3.59
C ALA A 265 -0.57 -15.51 3.66
N ASN A 266 0.08 -16.06 4.70
CA ASN A 266 0.28 -17.51 4.83
C ASN A 266 -1.02 -18.29 5.03
N LYS A 267 -2.03 -17.66 5.64
CA LYS A 267 -3.27 -18.35 6.01
C LYS A 267 -4.39 -18.18 4.98
N PHE A 268 -4.46 -17.05 4.29
CA PHE A 268 -5.63 -16.69 3.49
C PHE A 268 -5.33 -16.34 2.03
N LEU A 269 -4.08 -16.03 1.66
CA LEU A 269 -3.73 -15.69 0.28
C LEU A 269 -3.19 -16.92 -0.44
N ASP A 270 -3.94 -17.38 -1.43
CA ASP A 270 -3.53 -18.48 -2.30
C ASP A 270 -2.58 -17.95 -3.38
N GLU A 271 -1.28 -18.22 -3.19
CA GLU A 271 -0.23 -17.78 -4.10
C GLU A 271 -0.39 -18.34 -5.52
N GLU A 272 -0.65 -19.62 -5.66
CA GLU A 272 -0.78 -20.27 -6.96
C GLU A 272 -1.98 -19.73 -7.74
N LYS A 273 -3.16 -19.64 -7.10
CA LYS A 273 -4.34 -19.06 -7.75
C LYS A 273 -4.13 -17.58 -8.09
N THR A 274 -3.42 -16.83 -7.26
CA THR A 274 -3.11 -15.42 -7.52
C THR A 274 -2.13 -15.27 -8.70
N LEU A 275 -1.06 -16.07 -8.73
CA LEU A 275 -0.11 -16.14 -9.84
C LEU A 275 -0.80 -16.54 -11.15
N GLN A 276 -1.61 -17.59 -11.15
CA GLN A 276 -2.35 -18.04 -12.32
C GLN A 276 -3.22 -16.92 -12.92
N ARG A 277 -3.94 -16.19 -12.06
CA ARG A 277 -4.77 -15.05 -12.49
C ARG A 277 -3.92 -13.89 -12.98
N GLY A 278 -2.79 -13.59 -12.32
CA GLY A 278 -1.86 -12.55 -12.74
C GLY A 278 -1.21 -12.84 -14.10
N ILE A 279 -0.73 -14.06 -14.30
CA ILE A 279 -0.19 -14.56 -15.57
C ILE A 279 -1.25 -14.47 -16.67
N SER A 280 -2.47 -14.90 -16.39
CA SER A 280 -3.59 -14.82 -17.34
C SER A 280 -3.90 -13.38 -17.77
N LEU A 281 -3.75 -12.39 -16.88
CA LEU A 281 -3.90 -10.97 -17.23
C LEU A 281 -2.73 -10.48 -18.10
N LEU A 282 -1.49 -10.83 -17.75
CA LEU A 282 -0.31 -10.45 -18.53
C LEU A 282 -0.35 -11.02 -19.95
N LEU A 283 -0.78 -12.28 -20.12
CA LEU A 283 -0.97 -12.87 -21.44
C LEU A 283 -2.00 -12.10 -22.28
N LYS A 284 -3.12 -11.67 -21.67
CA LYS A 284 -4.14 -10.85 -22.34
C LYS A 284 -3.62 -9.46 -22.73
N GLU A 285 -2.67 -8.92 -21.98
CA GLU A 285 -1.98 -7.67 -22.29
C GLU A 285 -0.84 -7.83 -23.32
N GLY A 286 -0.61 -9.05 -23.82
CA GLY A 286 0.37 -9.33 -24.87
C GLY A 286 1.79 -9.59 -24.38
N TYR A 287 2.00 -9.79 -23.07
CA TYR A 287 3.33 -10.14 -22.56
C TYR A 287 3.72 -11.56 -23.00
N PRO A 288 4.91 -11.76 -23.59
CA PRO A 288 5.37 -13.10 -24.00
C PRO A 288 5.55 -14.04 -22.81
N GLN A 289 5.28 -15.33 -22.98
CA GLN A 289 5.52 -16.35 -21.94
C GLN A 289 6.96 -16.31 -21.42
N LYS A 290 7.95 -16.14 -22.30
CA LYS A 290 9.36 -16.01 -21.91
C LYS A 290 9.60 -14.80 -21.00
N TRP A 291 8.93 -13.68 -21.27
CA TRP A 291 8.99 -12.50 -20.42
C TRP A 291 8.37 -12.78 -19.04
N ILE A 292 7.24 -13.48 -18.98
CA ILE A 292 6.57 -13.85 -17.73
C ILE A 292 7.44 -14.78 -16.88
N ILE A 293 8.00 -15.83 -17.50
CA ILE A 293 8.91 -16.76 -16.81
C ILE A 293 10.11 -16.02 -16.21
N HIS A 294 10.66 -15.07 -16.96
CA HIS A 294 11.83 -14.31 -16.51
C HIS A 294 11.49 -13.29 -15.42
N ASN A 295 10.50 -12.44 -15.67
CA ASN A 295 10.24 -11.28 -14.83
C ASN A 295 9.31 -11.60 -13.66
N ILE A 296 8.31 -12.48 -13.84
CA ILE A 296 7.34 -12.82 -12.79
C ILE A 296 7.81 -14.02 -11.97
N LEU A 297 8.23 -15.10 -12.65
CA LEU A 297 8.64 -16.33 -11.96
C LEU A 297 10.11 -16.33 -11.55
N GLY A 298 10.91 -15.34 -11.98
CA GLY A 298 12.31 -15.19 -11.58
C GLY A 298 13.29 -16.17 -12.23
N TYR A 299 12.88 -16.89 -13.28
CA TYR A 299 13.76 -17.85 -13.96
C TYR A 299 14.57 -17.18 -15.06
N GLU A 300 15.89 -17.05 -14.86
CA GLU A 300 16.82 -16.59 -15.88
C GLU A 300 16.83 -17.49 -17.13
N SER A 301 17.33 -16.97 -18.26
CA SER A 301 17.38 -17.71 -19.54
C SER A 301 18.09 -19.07 -19.43
N LYS A 302 19.11 -19.17 -18.56
CA LYS A 302 19.84 -20.43 -18.30
C LYS A 302 18.97 -21.52 -17.64
N ASN A 303 17.92 -21.12 -16.92
CA ASN A 303 16.99 -22.00 -16.20
C ASN A 303 15.59 -21.99 -16.84
N TYR A 304 15.49 -21.61 -18.12
CA TYR A 304 14.21 -21.42 -18.79
C TYR A 304 13.33 -22.68 -18.78
N GLN A 305 13.91 -23.88 -18.92
CA GLN A 305 13.15 -25.12 -18.94
C GLN A 305 12.43 -25.36 -17.60
N ALA A 306 13.13 -25.23 -16.48
CA ALA A 306 12.51 -25.34 -15.15
C ALA A 306 11.41 -24.27 -14.94
N GLY A 307 11.65 -23.05 -15.41
CA GLY A 307 10.64 -21.98 -15.37
C GLY A 307 9.42 -22.26 -16.24
N LYS A 308 9.62 -22.91 -17.40
CA LYS A 308 8.54 -23.36 -18.28
C LYS A 308 7.72 -24.46 -17.61
N ASP A 309 8.35 -25.39 -16.91
CA ASP A 309 7.66 -26.46 -16.18
C ASP A 309 6.83 -25.87 -15.04
N LYS A 310 7.38 -24.94 -14.24
CA LYS A 310 6.63 -24.23 -13.20
C LYS A 310 5.48 -23.39 -13.76
N TYR A 311 5.70 -22.71 -14.89
CA TYR A 311 4.64 -21.99 -15.59
C TYR A 311 3.49 -22.92 -15.99
N ASN A 312 3.80 -24.09 -16.56
CA ASN A 312 2.78 -25.06 -16.97
C ASN A 312 2.02 -25.62 -15.77
N GLU A 313 2.71 -25.91 -14.66
CA GLU A 313 2.09 -26.32 -13.40
C GLU A 313 1.04 -25.29 -12.96
N ILE A 314 1.44 -24.01 -12.80
CA ILE A 314 0.53 -22.92 -12.39
C ILE A 314 -0.67 -22.78 -13.34
N MET A 315 -0.45 -22.91 -14.65
CA MET A 315 -1.50 -22.75 -15.65
C MET A 315 -2.42 -23.98 -15.79
N THR A 316 -2.00 -25.16 -15.29
CA THR A 316 -2.77 -26.41 -15.35
C THR A 316 -3.43 -26.77 -14.03
N THR A 317 -3.08 -26.12 -12.91
CA THR A 317 -3.79 -26.26 -11.63
C THR A 317 -5.27 -25.90 -11.82
N THR A 318 -6.11 -26.93 -11.97
CA THR A 318 -7.56 -26.79 -12.07
C THR A 318 -8.11 -26.28 -10.75
N THR A 319 -8.87 -25.19 -10.81
CA THR A 319 -9.57 -24.64 -9.65
C THR A 319 -10.50 -25.68 -9.03
N SER A 320 -10.08 -26.27 -7.90
CA SER A 320 -10.98 -26.85 -6.91
C SER A 320 -11.55 -25.76 -6.02
#